data_AF-A0A7S0A960-F1
#
_entry.id   AF-A0A7S0A960-F1
#
_cell.length_a   1.000
_cell.length_b   1.000
_cell.length_c   1.000
_cell.angle_alpha   90.00
_cell.angle_beta   90.00
_cell.angle_gamma   90.00
#
_symmetry.space_group_name_H-M   'P 1'
#
loop_
_entity.id
_entity.type
_entity.pdbx_description
1 polymer ?
#
loop_
_entity_poly.entity_id
_entity_poly.type
_entity_poly.pdbx_seq_one_letter_code
_entity_poly.pdbx_strand_id
1 'polypeptide(L)'
;YLSDYGISRELAARVQRNARHALKEQKRHTPESSVELMTLISDPLRSEIHYEVYSPILTAHPFFHLYNYVNPAGVRHICHTAVSPVSLSRGDVIFSEFE
;
A
#
# COMPACT_ATOMS: atom_id res chain seq x y z
N TYR A 1 15.73 4.09 -27.05
CA TYR A 1 14.85 3.11 -27.71
C TYR A 1 13.83 3.78 -28.64
N LEU A 2 12.79 4.47 -28.15
CA LEU A 2 11.75 5.05 -29.04
C LEU A 2 12.29 6.08 -30.04
N SER A 3 13.26 6.90 -29.62
CA SER A 3 14.00 7.84 -30.48
C SER A 3 14.84 7.14 -31.55
N ASP A 4 15.49 6.06 -31.16
CA ASP A 4 16.53 5.38 -31.96
C ASP A 4 15.92 4.56 -33.10
N TYR A 5 14.63 4.21 -32.98
CA TYR A 5 13.85 3.47 -33.97
C TYR A 5 12.85 4.34 -34.75
N GLY A 6 12.96 5.67 -34.67
CA GLY A 6 12.14 6.58 -35.48
C GLY A 6 10.63 6.48 -35.22
N ILE A 7 10.23 6.11 -34.00
CA ILE A 7 8.81 5.95 -33.65
C ILE A 7 8.07 7.29 -33.78
N SER A 8 6.83 7.26 -34.29
CA SER A 8 6.03 8.48 -34.47
C SER A 8 5.82 9.20 -33.14
N ARG A 9 5.85 10.55 -33.18
CA ARG A 9 5.68 11.39 -31.99
C ARG A 9 4.39 11.10 -31.24
N GLU A 10 3.31 10.83 -31.97
CA GLU A 10 2.01 10.49 -31.41
C GLU A 10 2.05 9.16 -30.63
N LEU A 11 2.67 8.12 -31.20
CA LEU A 11 2.81 6.83 -30.52
C LEU A 11 3.75 6.94 -29.32
N ALA A 12 4.86 7.66 -29.45
CA ALA A 12 5.80 7.89 -28.35
C ALA A 12 5.12 8.61 -27.16
N ALA A 13 4.28 9.62 -27.43
CA ALA A 13 3.53 10.32 -26.39
C ALA A 13 2.49 9.39 -25.70
N ARG A 14 1.79 8.55 -26.47
CA ARG A 14 0.85 7.56 -25.92
C ARG A 14 1.56 6.51 -25.06
N VAL A 15 2.70 6.00 -25.51
CA VAL A 15 3.53 5.04 -24.76
C VAL A 15 4.02 5.68 -23.46
N GLN A 16 4.55 6.90 -23.50
CA GLN A 16 4.99 7.59 -22.28
C GLN A 16 3.84 7.84 -21.30
N ARG A 17 2.66 8.25 -21.79
CA ARG A 17 1.48 8.45 -20.94
C ARG A 17 1.01 7.14 -20.30
N ASN A 18 0.93 6.07 -21.09
CA ASN A 18 0.56 4.75 -20.60
C ASN A 18 1.59 4.22 -19.59
N ALA A 19 2.88 4.32 -19.88
CA ALA A 19 3.95 3.91 -18.98
C ALA A 19 3.92 4.69 -17.65
N ARG A 20 3.70 6.02 -17.69
CA ARG A 20 3.53 6.83 -16.47
C ARG A 20 2.31 6.41 -15.67
N HIS A 21 1.20 6.10 -16.34
CA HIS A 21 0.00 5.59 -15.69
C HIS A 21 0.26 4.22 -15.04
N ALA A 22 0.86 3.29 -15.79
CA ALA A 22 1.22 1.96 -15.29
C ALA A 22 2.20 2.03 -14.11
N LEU A 23 3.23 2.88 -14.17
CA LEU A 23 4.18 3.09 -13.08
C LEU A 23 3.51 3.72 -11.84
N LYS A 24 2.57 4.64 -12.04
CA LYS A 24 1.81 5.25 -10.94
C LYS A 24 0.90 4.22 -10.27
N GLU A 25 0.22 3.40 -11.06
CA GLU A 25 -0.62 2.32 -10.55
C GLU A 25 0.23 1.24 -9.88
N GLN A 26 1.37 0.86 -10.46
CA GLN A 26 2.31 -0.07 -9.86
C GLN A 26 2.76 0.43 -8.48
N LYS A 27 3.22 1.69 -8.36
CA LYS A 27 3.60 2.28 -7.07
C LYS A 27 2.49 2.27 -6.02
N ARG A 28 1.22 2.33 -6.42
CA ARG A 28 0.07 2.29 -5.50
C ARG A 28 -0.29 0.87 -5.08
N HIS A 29 0.07 -0.12 -5.88
CA HIS A 29 -0.32 -1.52 -5.71
C HIS A 29 0.86 -2.44 -5.40
N THR A 30 2.08 -1.90 -5.27
CA THR A 30 3.29 -2.65 -4.94
C THR A 30 3.07 -3.38 -3.60
N PRO A 31 3.01 -4.72 -3.59
CA PRO A 31 2.96 -5.47 -2.35
C PRO A 31 4.15 -5.11 -1.48
N GLU A 32 3.97 -5.03 -0.17
CA GLU A 32 5.06 -4.70 0.77
C GLU A 32 6.26 -5.64 0.58
N SER A 33 6.03 -6.91 0.27
CA SER A 33 7.06 -7.92 -0.02
C SER A 33 7.94 -7.60 -1.24
N SER A 34 7.47 -6.73 -2.13
CA SER A 34 8.21 -6.27 -3.31
C SER A 34 8.86 -4.90 -3.12
N VAL A 35 8.71 -4.30 -1.94
CA VAL A 35 9.44 -3.10 -1.52
C VAL A 35 10.79 -3.55 -0.96
N GLU A 36 11.85 -3.39 -1.75
CA GLU A 36 13.22 -3.81 -1.40
C GLU A 36 13.64 -3.33 0.00
N LEU A 37 13.31 -2.08 0.37
CA LEU A 37 13.60 -1.54 1.69
C LEU A 37 12.98 -2.38 2.82
N MET A 38 11.72 -2.82 2.68
CA MET A 38 11.02 -3.61 3.70
C MET A 38 11.64 -5.00 3.87
N THR A 39 12.31 -5.52 2.83
CA THR A 39 13.03 -6.80 2.89
C THR A 39 14.41 -6.70 3.55
N LEU A 40 14.98 -5.50 3.62
CA LEU A 40 16.34 -5.27 4.15
C LEU A 40 16.36 -4.90 5.64
N ILE A 41 15.25 -4.38 6.16
CA ILE A 41 15.16 -3.94 7.56
C ILE A 41 14.71 -5.06 8.49
N SER A 42 15.06 -4.94 9.76
CA SER A 42 14.67 -5.91 10.80
C SER A 42 13.16 -5.84 11.11
N ASP A 43 12.61 -6.95 11.59
CA ASP A 43 11.20 -7.04 11.93
C ASP A 43 10.71 -5.99 12.97
N PRO A 44 11.50 -5.66 14.03
CA PRO A 44 11.12 -4.56 14.93
C PRO A 44 10.95 -3.21 14.23
N LEU A 45 11.83 -2.87 13.27
CA LEU A 45 11.72 -1.63 12.51
C LEU A 45 10.51 -1.64 11.57
N ARG A 46 10.18 -2.80 10.97
CA ARG A 46 8.94 -2.97 10.19
C ARG A 46 7.71 -2.74 11.06
N SER A 47 7.71 -3.25 12.28
CA SER A 47 6.63 -3.04 13.26
C SER A 47 6.43 -1.57 13.61
N GLU A 48 7.52 -0.81 13.77
CA GLU A 48 7.45 0.65 13.96
C GLU A 48 6.85 1.37 12.75
N ILE A 49 7.30 1.03 11.53
CA ILE A 49 6.74 1.59 10.29
C ILE A 49 5.24 1.27 10.18
N HIS A 50 4.84 0.02 10.41
CA HIS A 50 3.43 -0.37 10.34
C HIS A 50 2.59 0.39 11.36
N TYR A 51 3.12 0.61 12.57
CA TYR A 51 2.44 1.43 13.57
C TYR A 51 2.27 2.88 13.12
N GLU A 52 3.31 3.54 12.60
CA GLU A 52 3.22 4.92 12.11
C GLU A 52 2.23 5.06 10.93
N VAL A 53 2.21 4.08 10.03
CA VAL A 53 1.33 4.10 8.85
C VAL A 53 -0.13 3.81 9.21
N TYR A 54 -0.39 2.79 10.04
CA TYR A 54 -1.75 2.29 10.26
C TYR A 54 -2.41 2.80 11.55
N SER A 55 -1.66 3.18 12.57
CA SER A 55 -2.27 3.64 13.83
C SER A 55 -3.13 4.90 13.68
N PRO A 56 -2.82 5.91 12.84
CA PRO A 56 -3.71 7.06 12.65
C PRO A 56 -5.07 6.68 12.06
N ILE A 57 -5.10 5.64 11.21
CA ILE A 57 -6.33 5.13 10.59
C ILE A 57 -7.18 4.41 11.64
N LEU A 58 -6.55 3.51 12.43
CA LEU A 58 -7.27 2.78 13.48
C LEU A 58 -7.77 3.71 14.59
N THR A 59 -6.89 4.59 15.10
CA THR A 59 -7.18 5.48 16.23
C THR A 59 -8.16 6.61 15.90
N ALA A 60 -8.56 6.76 14.63
CA ALA A 60 -9.75 7.55 14.28
C ALA A 60 -11.03 6.97 14.92
N HIS A 61 -11.06 5.65 15.16
CA HIS A 61 -12.15 5.00 15.89
C HIS A 61 -11.90 5.06 17.42
N PRO A 62 -12.87 5.49 18.24
CA PRO A 62 -12.69 5.71 19.68
C PRO A 62 -12.17 4.49 20.46
N PHE A 63 -12.59 3.28 20.07
CA PHE A 63 -12.08 2.04 20.67
C PHE A 63 -10.55 1.93 20.53
N PHE A 64 -10.03 2.09 19.32
CA PHE A 64 -8.59 1.96 19.07
C PHE A 64 -7.82 3.15 19.62
N HIS A 65 -8.44 4.34 19.69
CA HIS A 65 -7.84 5.49 20.38
C HIS A 65 -7.58 5.17 21.86
N LEU A 66 -8.61 4.70 22.58
CA LEU A 66 -8.48 4.32 23.98
C LEU A 66 -7.55 3.12 24.16
N TYR A 67 -7.63 2.14 23.26
CA TYR A 67 -6.74 0.98 23.32
C TYR A 67 -5.28 1.38 23.13
N ASN A 68 -4.99 2.31 22.22
CA ASN A 68 -3.63 2.81 22.01
C ASN A 68 -3.11 3.58 23.22
N TYR A 69 -3.99 4.34 23.89
CA TYR A 69 -3.65 5.06 25.12
C TYR A 69 -3.29 4.10 26.27
N VAL A 70 -4.09 3.04 26.46
CA VAL A 70 -3.90 2.08 27.56
C VAL A 70 -2.79 1.07 27.28
N ASN A 71 -2.68 0.60 26.02
CA ASN A 71 -1.71 -0.41 25.60
C ASN A 71 -1.24 -0.15 24.16
N PRO A 72 -0.26 0.76 23.96
CA PRO A 72 0.27 1.07 22.64
C PRO A 72 1.01 -0.12 22.00
N ALA A 73 1.56 -1.05 22.81
CA ALA A 73 2.18 -2.26 22.29
C ALA A 73 1.16 -3.19 21.61
N GLY A 74 -0.07 -3.26 22.14
CA GLY A 74 -1.18 -4.01 21.54
C GLY A 74 -1.60 -3.45 20.18
N VAL A 75 -1.76 -2.12 20.08
CA VAL A 75 -2.08 -1.47 18.80
C VAL A 75 -0.94 -1.62 17.79
N ARG A 76 0.33 -1.51 18.23
CA ARG A 76 1.49 -1.81 17.37
C ARG A 76 1.45 -3.25 16.84
N HIS A 77 1.11 -4.22 17.68
CA HIS A 77 0.97 -5.61 17.25
C HIS A 77 -0.15 -5.78 16.21
N ILE A 78 -1.30 -5.15 16.40
CA ILE A 78 -2.40 -5.15 15.42
C ILE A 78 -1.95 -4.53 14.10
N CYS A 79 -1.37 -3.33 14.13
CA CYS A 79 -0.86 -2.65 12.94
C CYS A 79 0.14 -3.53 12.18
N HIS A 80 1.02 -4.24 12.90
CA HIS A 80 2.06 -5.03 12.26
C HIS A 80 1.57 -6.36 11.69
N THR A 81 0.63 -7.03 12.36
CA THR A 81 0.28 -8.44 12.05
C THR A 81 -1.10 -8.64 11.45
N ALA A 82 -2.05 -7.75 11.72
CA ALA A 82 -3.46 -7.92 11.35
C ALA A 82 -3.91 -6.94 10.26
N VAL A 83 -3.20 -5.83 10.07
CA VAL A 83 -3.55 -4.81 9.08
C VAL A 83 -2.73 -5.00 7.81
N SER A 84 -3.42 -5.04 6.67
CA SER A 84 -2.80 -5.05 5.35
C SER A 84 -3.62 -4.24 4.35
N PRO A 85 -2.99 -3.52 3.42
CA PRO A 85 -3.70 -2.86 2.34
C PRO A 85 -4.32 -3.91 1.41
N VAL A 86 -5.58 -3.69 1.04
CA VAL A 86 -6.27 -4.47 0.00
C VAL A 86 -6.59 -3.54 -1.15
N SER A 87 -6.16 -3.92 -2.34
CA SER A 87 -6.48 -3.19 -3.56
C SER A 87 -7.74 -3.73 -4.19
N LEU A 88 -8.69 -2.84 -4.48
CA LEU A 88 -9.99 -3.18 -5.03
C LEU A 88 -10.20 -2.49 -6.38
N SER A 89 -10.69 -3.26 -7.33
CA SER A 89 -11.13 -2.78 -8.63
C SER A 89 -12.60 -2.40 -8.62
N ARG A 90 -13.00 -1.56 -9.56
CA ARG A 90 -14.41 -1.20 -9.72
C ARG A 90 -15.21 -2.45 -10.10
N GLY A 91 -16.16 -2.82 -9.26
CA GLY A 91 -17.02 -3.99 -9.44
C GLY A 91 -16.68 -5.16 -8.51
N ASP A 92 -15.60 -5.06 -7.73
CA ASP A 92 -15.26 -6.08 -6.73
C ASP A 92 -16.32 -6.11 -5.61
N VAL A 93 -16.72 -7.31 -5.22
CA VAL A 93 -17.62 -7.56 -4.09
C VAL A 93 -16.75 -7.89 -2.87
N ILE A 94 -16.76 -7.00 -1.88
CA ILE A 94 -15.98 -7.17 -0.64
C ILE A 94 -16.74 -8.04 0.37
N PHE A 95 -18.06 -7.85 0.43
CA PHE A 95 -18.95 -8.52 1.36
C PHE A 95 -20.14 -9.08 0.58
N SER A 96 -20.45 -10.35 0.77
CA SER A 96 -21.65 -11.00 0.25
C SER A 96 -22.49 -11.51 1.43
N GLU A 97 -23.82 -11.55 1.30
CA GLU A 97 -24.65 -12.13 2.36
C GLU A 97 -24.41 -13.65 2.41
N PHE A 98 -24.16 -14.17 3.63
CA PHE A 98 -24.06 -15.60 3.98
C PHE A 98 -22.76 -16.35 3.63
N GLU A 99 -21.63 -15.67 3.48
CA GLU A 99 -20.28 -16.27 3.67
C GLU A 99 -19.69 -15.95 5.05
#